data_AF-A0A536HDR8-F1
#
_entry.id   AF-A0A536HDR8-F1
#
_cell.length_a   1.000
_cell.length_b   1.000
_cell.length_c   1.000
_cell.angle_alpha   90.00
_cell.angle_beta   90.00
_cell.angle_gamma   90.00
#
_symmetry.space_group_name_H-M   'P 1'
#
loop_
_entity.id
_entity.type
_entity.pdbx_description
1 polymer ?
#
loop_
_entity_poly.entity_id
_entity_poly.type
_entity_poly.pdbx_seq_one_letter_code
_entity_poly.pdbx_strand_id
1 'polypeptide(L)'
;MRSPADVLTGRVGGLKTMEIARRTVPCYKHVIEKDGEQLSVCLLVDSGKLYRFPFETVKGIRSLEVKARFLRGEMEHLRLREFQPGLCRYVERADKAV
;
A
#
# COMPACT_ATOMS: atom_id res chain seq x y z
N MET A 1 -9.96 -26.81 7.69
CA MET A 1 -10.11 -25.68 6.73
C MET A 1 -10.70 -24.52 7.51
N ARG A 2 -10.14 -23.31 7.47
CA ARG A 2 -10.71 -22.15 8.21
C ARG A 2 -12.00 -21.70 7.52
N SER A 3 -13.04 -21.34 8.27
CA SER A 3 -14.25 -20.80 7.67
C SER A 3 -13.96 -19.41 7.08
N PRO A 4 -14.71 -18.95 6.05
CA PRO A 4 -14.59 -17.58 5.56
C PRO A 4 -14.74 -16.53 6.65
N ALA A 5 -15.58 -16.77 7.66
CA ALA A 5 -15.77 -15.90 8.80
C ALA A 5 -14.49 -15.78 9.66
N ASP A 6 -13.76 -16.89 9.87
CA ASP A 6 -12.50 -16.90 10.64
C ASP A 6 -11.39 -16.09 9.95
N VAL A 7 -11.40 -16.04 8.61
CA VAL A 7 -10.45 -15.24 7.83
C VAL A 7 -10.75 -13.74 7.99
N LEU A 8 -12.03 -13.36 8.01
CA LEU A 8 -12.47 -11.98 8.15
C LEU A 8 -12.33 -11.44 9.58
N THR A 9 -12.55 -12.29 10.59
CA THR A 9 -12.39 -11.96 12.02
C THR A 9 -10.96 -12.13 12.53
N GLY A 10 -10.11 -12.80 11.75
CA GLY A 10 -8.70 -12.98 12.02
C GLY A 10 -7.92 -11.66 12.11
N ARG A 11 -6.69 -11.76 12.65
CA ARG A 11 -5.77 -10.63 12.80
C ARG A 11 -4.48 -10.89 12.03
N VAL A 12 -3.96 -9.85 11.40
CA VAL A 12 -2.69 -9.84 10.67
C VAL A 12 -1.92 -8.60 11.12
N GLY A 13 -0.68 -8.77 11.59
CA GLY A 13 0.11 -7.65 12.08
C GLY A 13 -0.53 -6.84 13.22
N GLY A 14 -1.34 -7.48 14.08
CA GLY A 14 -2.06 -6.84 15.18
C GLY A 14 -3.42 -6.21 14.80
N LEU A 15 -3.68 -6.02 13.50
CA LEU A 15 -4.90 -5.41 12.97
C LEU A 15 -5.90 -6.48 12.53
N LYS A 16 -7.21 -6.18 12.57
CA LYS A 16 -8.22 -7.09 12.02
C LYS A 16 -8.14 -7.12 10.50
N THR A 17 -8.35 -8.27 9.87
CA THR A 17 -8.36 -8.39 8.39
C THR A 17 -9.30 -7.36 7.75
N MET A 18 -10.50 -7.17 8.32
CA MET A 18 -11.46 -6.18 7.88
C MET A 18 -10.99 -4.73 8.03
N GLU A 19 -10.21 -4.43 9.07
CA GLU A 19 -9.66 -3.10 9.28
C GLU A 19 -8.62 -2.76 8.21
N ILE A 20 -7.76 -3.74 7.89
CA ILE A 20 -6.76 -3.60 6.84
C ILE A 20 -7.45 -3.33 5.49
N ALA A 21 -8.44 -4.14 5.13
CA ALA A 21 -9.14 -4.02 3.86
C ALA A 21 -9.89 -2.69 3.70
N ARG A 22 -10.53 -2.18 4.77
CA ARG A 22 -11.29 -0.92 4.73
C ARG A 22 -10.42 0.33 4.66
N ARG A 23 -9.24 0.28 5.28
CA ARG A 23 -8.35 1.44 5.37
C ARG A 23 -7.37 1.53 4.21
N THR A 24 -7.18 0.47 3.43
CA THR A 24 -6.34 0.51 2.23
C THR A 24 -7.17 0.51 0.96
N VAL A 25 -7.36 1.67 0.34
CA VAL A 25 -8.08 1.81 -0.94
C VAL A 25 -7.08 1.81 -2.10
N PRO A 26 -7.16 0.85 -3.03
CA PRO A 26 -6.28 0.84 -4.19
C PRO A 26 -6.68 1.91 -5.21
N CYS A 27 -5.70 2.56 -5.83
CA CYS A 27 -5.88 3.45 -6.97
C CYS A 27 -4.68 3.34 -7.93
N TYR A 28 -4.83 3.88 -9.14
CA TYR A 28 -3.76 3.95 -10.13
C TYR A 28 -3.30 5.40 -10.29
N LYS A 29 -1.98 5.61 -10.26
CA LYS A 29 -1.33 6.92 -10.44
C LYS A 29 -0.04 6.74 -11.22
N HIS A 30 0.40 7.79 -11.92
CA HIS A 30 1.75 7.84 -12.46
C HIS A 30 2.72 8.22 -11.35
N VAL A 31 3.77 7.43 -11.16
CA VAL A 31 4.83 7.68 -10.18
C VAL A 31 6.12 7.98 -10.92
N ILE A 32 6.79 9.07 -10.52
CA ILE A 32 8.10 9.45 -11.06
C ILE A 32 9.16 8.53 -10.45
N GLU A 33 9.74 7.68 -11.30
CA GLU A 33 10.84 6.77 -11.00
C GLU A 33 12.16 7.31 -11.57
N LYS A 34 13.27 6.60 -11.33
CA LYS A 34 14.60 6.98 -11.85
C LYS A 34 14.64 7.03 -13.38
N ASP A 35 13.96 6.10 -14.02
CA ASP A 35 13.99 5.91 -15.48
C ASP A 35 12.83 6.60 -16.21
N GLY A 36 12.01 7.37 -15.48
CA GLY A 36 10.86 8.10 -16.02
C GLY A 36 9.57 7.85 -15.25
N GLU A 37 8.44 8.21 -15.85
CA GLU A 37 7.12 8.06 -15.24
C GLU A 37 6.55 6.65 -15.49
N GLN A 38 5.99 6.02 -14.45
CA GLN A 38 5.38 4.70 -14.57
C GLN A 38 4.00 4.64 -13.93
N LEU A 39 3.03 4.07 -14.65
CA LEU A 39 1.71 3.76 -14.09
C LEU A 39 1.84 2.67 -13.02
N SER A 40 1.26 2.94 -11.85
CA SER A 40 1.53 2.20 -10.64
C SER A 40 0.28 2.04 -9.77
N VAL A 41 0.07 0.84 -9.21
CA VAL A 41 -0.89 0.63 -8.12
C VAL A 41 -0.39 1.34 -6.85
N CYS A 42 -1.26 2.16 -6.28
CA CYS A 42 -1.02 2.88 -5.04
C CYS A 42 -2.09 2.51 -4.01
N LEU A 43 -1.75 2.59 -2.73
CA LEU A 43 -2.69 2.40 -1.63
C LEU A 43 -2.88 3.73 -0.89
N LEU A 44 -4.13 4.19 -0.86
CA LEU A 44 -4.57 5.23 0.06
C LEU A 44 -4.87 4.55 1.41
N VAL A 45 -4.08 4.86 2.43
CA VAL A 45 -4.11 4.20 3.76
C VAL A 45 -4.97 4.96 4.77
N ASP A 46 -5.05 6.27 4.58
CA ASP A 46 -5.94 7.21 5.27
C ASP A 46 -6.18 8.41 4.32
N SER A 47 -6.92 9.44 4.76
CA SER A 47 -7.22 10.60 3.91
C SER A 47 -5.98 11.43 3.52
N GLY A 48 -4.80 11.19 4.09
CA GLY A 48 -3.60 12.00 3.88
C GLY A 48 -2.35 11.22 3.46
N LYS A 49 -2.39 9.89 3.39
CA LYS A 49 -1.23 9.04 3.12
C LYS A 49 -1.48 8.11 1.96
N LEU A 50 -0.79 8.41 0.86
CA LEU A 50 -0.72 7.58 -0.34
C LEU A 50 0.65 6.90 -0.39
N TYR A 51 0.67 5.61 -0.71
CA TYR A 51 1.91 4.85 -0.85
C TYR A 51 1.93 4.08 -2.17
N ARG A 52 3.11 3.90 -2.76
CA ARG A 52 3.31 2.95 -3.86
C ARG A 52 3.11 1.54 -3.32
N PHE A 53 2.39 0.69 -4.06
CA PHE A 53 2.26 -0.72 -3.76
C PHE A 53 3.24 -1.55 -4.64
N PRO A 54 4.42 -1.96 -4.13
CA PRO A 54 5.45 -2.61 -4.95
C PRO A 54 5.19 -4.11 -5.14
N PHE A 55 4.14 -4.66 -4.51
CA PHE A 55 3.92 -6.10 -4.38
C PHE A 55 2.70 -6.59 -5.15
N GLU A 56 2.53 -6.14 -6.40
CA GLU A 56 1.37 -6.50 -7.26
C GLU A 56 1.25 -8.02 -7.49
N THR A 57 2.35 -8.75 -7.38
CA THR A 57 2.40 -10.21 -7.53
C THR A 57 2.13 -10.98 -6.23
N VAL A 58 2.11 -10.31 -5.08
CA VAL A 58 1.92 -10.96 -3.77
C VAL A 58 0.44 -11.24 -3.52
N LYS A 59 0.11 -12.52 -3.33
CA LYS A 59 -1.27 -13.01 -3.16
C LYS A 59 -1.56 -13.49 -1.74
N GLY A 60 -2.84 -13.60 -1.41
CA GLY A 60 -3.32 -14.21 -0.16
C GLY A 60 -2.89 -13.44 1.09
N ILE A 61 -2.57 -14.16 2.17
CA ILE A 61 -2.32 -13.56 3.49
C ILE A 61 -1.11 -12.60 3.52
N ARG A 62 -0.09 -12.87 2.69
CA ARG A 62 1.09 -12.00 2.56
C ARG A 62 0.74 -10.61 2.06
N SER A 63 -0.29 -10.50 1.20
CA SER A 63 -0.77 -9.20 0.74
C SER A 63 -1.38 -8.37 1.87
N LEU A 64 -2.03 -9.03 2.84
CA LEU A 64 -2.58 -8.38 4.03
C LEU A 64 -1.48 -7.97 5.02
N GLU A 65 -0.42 -8.78 5.15
CA GLU A 65 0.75 -8.44 5.96
C GLU A 65 1.42 -7.17 5.46
N VAL A 66 1.67 -7.08 4.15
CA VAL A 66 2.18 -5.87 3.49
C VAL A 66 1.27 -4.67 3.78
N LYS A 67 -0.04 -4.81 3.58
CA LYS A 67 -1.02 -3.73 3.85
C LYS A 67 -1.02 -3.30 5.32
N ALA A 68 -0.85 -4.24 6.26
CA ALA A 68 -0.72 -3.92 7.68
C ALA A 68 0.54 -3.09 7.98
N ARG A 69 1.67 -3.37 7.30
CA ARG A 69 2.91 -2.59 7.44
C ARG A 69 2.71 -1.13 7.01
N PHE A 70 1.96 -0.89 5.93
CA PHE A 70 1.59 0.47 5.52
C PHE A 70 0.77 1.20 6.59
N LEU A 71 -0.23 0.53 7.18
CA LEU A 71 -1.05 1.10 8.26
C LEU A 71 -0.25 1.44 9.52
N ARG A 72 0.84 0.72 9.78
CA ARG A 72 1.76 0.98 10.91
C ARG A 72 2.87 1.98 10.59
N GLY A 73 2.96 2.48 9.37
CA GLY A 73 4.01 3.42 8.95
C GLY A 73 5.39 2.77 8.76
N GLU A 74 5.47 1.45 8.60
CA GLU A 74 6.76 0.75 8.40
C GLU A 74 7.28 0.88 6.96
N MET A 75 6.49 1.49 6.07
CA MET A 75 6.77 1.64 4.64
C MET A 75 6.91 3.11 4.23
N GLU A 76 7.39 4.01 5.11
CA GLU A 76 7.50 5.45 4.81
C GLU A 76 8.34 5.76 3.55
N HIS A 77 9.32 4.93 3.22
CA HIS A 77 10.12 5.08 2.01
C HIS A 77 9.30 4.92 0.71
N LEU A 78 8.12 4.30 0.76
CA LEU A 78 7.16 4.19 -0.36
C LEU A 78 6.11 5.28 -0.38
N ARG A 79 6.15 6.21 0.59
CA ARG A 79 5.15 7.27 0.70
C ARG A 79 5.26 8.21 -0.49
N LEU A 80 4.12 8.58 -1.04
CA LEU A 80 4.01 9.42 -2.22
C LEU A 80 3.44 10.80 -1.87
N ARG A 81 3.81 11.78 -2.69
CA ARG A 81 3.26 13.14 -2.69
C ARG A 81 2.76 13.49 -4.09
N GLU A 82 1.60 14.12 -4.17
CA GLU A 82 1.04 14.63 -5.43
C GLU A 82 1.64 16.00 -5.77
N PHE A 83 2.07 16.18 -7.03
CA PHE A 83 2.52 17.47 -7.58
C PHE A 83 1.45 18.09 -8.47
N GLN A 84 0.76 17.23 -9.21
CA GLN A 84 -0.36 17.53 -10.10
C GLN A 84 -1.35 16.37 -10.03
N PRO A 85 -2.66 16.61 -10.27
CA PRO A 85 -3.66 15.55 -10.24
C PRO A 85 -3.26 14.35 -11.11
N GLY A 86 -3.06 13.19 -10.48
CA GLY A 86 -2.69 11.96 -11.20
C GLY A 86 -1.20 11.65 -11.27
N LEU A 87 -0.32 12.60 -10.88
CA LEU A 87 1.13 12.46 -10.92
C LEU A 87 1.74 12.58 -9.52
N CYS A 88 2.50 11.56 -9.12
CA CYS A 88 3.06 11.40 -7.79
C CYS A 88 4.59 11.22 -7.83
N ARG A 89 5.27 11.60 -6.75
CA ARG A 89 6.69 11.27 -6.51
C ARG A 89 6.88 10.75 -5.09
N TYR A 90 7.94 10.00 -4.86
CA TYR A 90 8.29 9.58 -3.51
C TYR A 90 8.63 10.77 -2.60
N VAL A 91 8.19 10.70 -1.35
CA VAL A 91 8.55 11.67 -0.31
C VAL A 91 10.03 11.52 0.04
N GLU A 92 10.49 10.27 0.17
CA GLU A 92 11.91 9.93 0.27
C GLU A 92 12.47 9.52 -1.10
N ARG A 93 13.77 9.25 -1.19
CA ARG A 93 14.35 8.82 -2.46
C ARG A 93 13.78 7.45 -2.89
N ALA A 94 13.48 7.34 -4.19
CA ALA A 94 12.94 6.12 -4.81
C ALA A 94 13.86 4.89 -4.68
N ASP A 95 15.17 5.10 -4.54
CA ASP A 95 16.18 4.04 -4.38
C ASP A 95 16.05 3.24 -3.08
N LYS A 96 15.25 3.71 -2.13
CA LYS A 96 14.95 3.00 -0.87
C LYS A 96 13.71 2.11 -0.96
N ALA A 97 12.99 2.11 -2.08
CA ALA A 97 11.86 1.22 -2.35
C ALA A 97 12.34 -0.22 -2.58
N VAL A 98 11.82 -1.16 -1.78
CA VAL A 98 12.11 -2.62 -1.85
C VAL A 98 11.17 -3.30 -2.83
#